data_AF-A0A6C0D7A3-F1
#
_entry.id   AF-A0A6C0D7A3-F1
#
_cell.length_a   1.000
_cell.length_b   1.000
_cell.length_c   1.000
_cell.angle_alpha   90.00
_cell.angle_beta   90.00
_cell.angle_gamma   90.00
#
_symmetry.space_group_name_H-M   'P 1'
#
loop_
_entity.id
_entity.type
_entity.pdbx_description
1 polymer ?
#
loop_
_entity_poly.entity_id
_entity_poly.type
_entity_poly.pdbx_seq_one_letter_code
_entity_poly.pdbx_strand_id
1 'polypeptide(L)' 'MNFFNSLMAPLGKNYCILFYVFGIFGALLVLLSFGGLMLGLFRKNSGYVMGTYLLALTYALIIYYLNRIHYNICKAALR' A
#
# COMPACT_ATOMS: atom_id res chain seq x y z
N MET A 1 -7.10 -28.91 -14.75
CA MET A 1 -7.75 -27.66 -14.27
C MET A 1 -6.70 -26.57 -14.27
N ASN A 2 -6.92 -25.49 -15.03
CA ASN A 2 -5.89 -24.52 -15.40
C ASN A 2 -5.38 -23.75 -14.18
N PHE A 3 -4.06 -23.69 -13.98
CA PHE A 3 -3.38 -22.95 -12.91
C PHE A 3 -3.89 -21.50 -12.78
N PHE A 4 -4.13 -20.83 -13.92
CA PHE A 4 -4.71 -19.49 -13.98
C PHE A 4 -6.11 -19.39 -13.36
N ASN A 5 -6.94 -20.44 -13.46
CA ASN A 5 -8.26 -20.47 -12.84
C ASN A 5 -8.19 -20.66 -11.32
N SER A 6 -7.10 -21.25 -10.80
CA SER A 6 -6.85 -21.34 -9.36
C SER A 6 -6.27 -20.04 -8.80
N LEU A 7 -5.50 -19.30 -9.62
CA LEU A 7 -4.93 -18.01 -9.27
C LEU A 7 -5.94 -16.86 -9.34
N MET A 8 -6.86 -16.91 -10.31
CA MET A 8 -7.99 -15.98 -10.46
C MET A 8 -9.29 -16.55 -9.87
N ALA A 9 -9.23 -17.61 -9.05
CA ALA A 9 -10.40 -18.18 -8.41
C ALA A 9 -11.11 -17.09 -7.59
N PRO A 10 -12.46 -17.09 -7.53
CA PRO A 10 -13.21 -16.08 -6.80
C PRO A 10 -12.71 -16.01 -5.37
N LEU A 11 -12.20 -14.82 -5.00
CA LEU A 11 -11.61 -14.57 -3.70
C LEU A 11 -12.66 -14.85 -2.61
N GLY A 12 -12.43 -15.89 -1.80
CA GLY A 12 -13.22 -16.10 -0.60
C GLY A 12 -13.14 -14.87 0.33
N LYS A 13 -14.15 -14.67 1.18
CA LYS A 13 -14.20 -13.52 2.13
C LYS A 13 -12.92 -13.31 2.94
N ASN A 14 -12.21 -14.39 3.24
CA ASN A 14 -10.94 -14.34 3.97
C ASN A 14 -9.83 -13.60 3.21
N TYR A 15 -9.85 -13.60 1.88
CA TYR A 15 -8.85 -12.88 1.08
C TYR A 15 -9.10 -11.37 1.06
N CYS A 16 -10.34 -10.91 1.23
CA CYS A 16 -10.60 -9.48 1.37
C CYS A 16 -9.91 -8.91 2.61
N ILE A 17 -9.86 -9.67 3.72
CA ILE A 17 -9.23 -9.17 4.94
C ILE A 17 -7.71 -8.99 4.78
N LEU A 18 -7.07 -9.78 3.91
CA LEU A 18 -5.65 -9.61 3.60
C LEU A 18 -5.38 -8.27 2.93
N PHE A 19 -6.20 -7.85 1.95
CA PHE A 19 -6.07 -6.52 1.35
C PHE A 19 -6.29 -5.40 2.37
N TYR A 20 -7.19 -5.60 3.32
CA TYR A 20 -7.38 -4.65 4.42
C TYR A 20 -6.12 -4.52 5.28
N VAL A 21 -5.51 -5.64 5.68
CA VAL A 21 -4.28 -5.67 6.48
C VAL A 21 -3.11 -5.04 5.71
N PHE A 22 -2.91 -5.40 4.44
CA PHE A 22 -1.88 -4.78 3.60
C PHE A 22 -2.12 -3.29 3.37
N GLY A 23 -3.39 -2.88 3.27
CA GLY A 23 -3.77 -1.48 3.25
C GLY A 23 -3.32 -0.75 4.52
N ILE A 24 -3.62 -1.28 5.71
CA ILE A 24 -3.15 -0.69 6.98
C ILE A 24 -1.62 -0.59 7.02
N PHE A 25 -0.92 -1.63 6.58
CA PHE A 25 0.54 -1.61 6.53
C PHE A 25 1.07 -0.52 5.58
N GLY A 26 0.45 -0.38 4.40
CA GLY A 26 0.73 0.73 3.47
C GLY A 26 0.50 2.09 4.10
N ALA A 27 -0.60 2.27 4.86
CA ALA A 27 -0.89 3.52 5.56
C ALA A 27 0.18 3.86 6.61
N LEU A 28 0.66 2.87 7.38
CA LEU A 28 1.75 3.05 8.33
C LEU A 28 3.06 3.48 7.64
N LEU A 29 3.38 2.87 6.50
CA LEU A 29 4.55 3.25 5.70
C LEU A 29 4.43 4.67 5.16
N VAL A 30 3.23 5.14 4.80
CA VAL A 30 3.00 6.53 4.41
C VAL A 30 3.34 7.46 5.57
N LEU A 31 2.86 7.18 6.78
CA LEU A 31 3.14 8.01 7.96
C LEU A 31 4.64 8.07 8.26
N LEU A 32 5.34 6.93 8.21
CA LEU A 32 6.78 6.86 8.43
C LEU A 32 7.56 7.62 7.36
N SER A 33 7.21 7.44 6.09
CA SER A 33 7.88 8.10 4.97
C SER A 33 7.63 9.62 5.00
N PHE A 34 6.42 10.04 5.36
CA PHE A 34 6.08 11.44 5.54
C PHE A 34 6.85 12.08 6.70
N GLY A 35 6.94 11.39 7.83
CA GLY A 35 7.77 11.83 8.97
C GLY A 35 9.24 11.96 8.59
N GLY A 36 9.79 10.99 7.86
CA GLY A 36 11.16 11.04 7.34
C GLY A 36 11.40 12.20 6.38
N LEU A 37 10.45 12.48 5.49
CA LEU A 37 10.50 13.61 4.56
C LEU A 37 10.49 14.95 5.30
N MET A 38 9.62 15.08 6.31
CA MET A 38 9.54 16.28 7.15
C MET A 38 10.84 16.53 7.92
N LEU A 39 11.42 15.50 8.54
CA LEU A 39 12.72 15.61 9.21
C LEU A 39 13.85 15.92 8.22
N GLY A 40 13.77 15.39 7.00
CA GLY A 40 14.72 15.64 5.91
C GLY A 40 14.76 17.10 5.46
N LEU A 41 13.61 17.79 5.44
CA LEU A 41 13.49 19.21 5.09
C LEU A 41 14.26 20.14 6.04
N PHE A 42 14.35 19.78 7.33
CA PHE A 42 15.07 20.59 8.33
C PHE A 42 16.58 20.28 8.40
N ARG A 43 17.07 19.27 7.67
CA ARG A 43 18.50 18.90 7.65
C ARG A 43 19.23 19.55 6.47
N LYS A 44 20.35 20.22 6.76
CA LYS A 44 21.27 20.77 5.74
C LYS A 44 21.96 19.62 4.97
N ASN A 45 22.10 19.73 3.65
CA ASN A 45 22.69 18.70 2.74
C ASN A 45 21.95 17.35 2.67
N SER A 46 20.62 17.32 2.85
CA SER A 46 19.82 16.08 2.83
C SER A 46 19.27 15.69 1.45
N GLY A 47 19.70 16.32 0.34
CA GLY A 47 19.04 16.17 -0.97
C GLY A 47 18.81 14.72 -1.43
N TYR A 48 19.81 13.85 -1.26
CA TYR A 48 19.67 12.41 -1.57
C TYR A 48 18.65 11.72 -0.66
N VAL A 49 18.69 12.01 0.63
CA VAL A 49 17.79 11.46 1.66
C VAL A 49 16.35 11.92 1.44
N MET A 50 16.16 13.17 1.00
CA MET A 50 14.84 13.72 0.70
C MET A 50 14.23 13.04 -0.53
N GLY A 51 15.05 12.76 -1.56
CA GLY A 51 14.61 12.01 -2.74
C GLY A 51 14.18 10.58 -2.42
N THR A 52 14.89 9.87 -1.54
CA THR A 52 14.51 8.50 -1.14
C THR A 52 13.23 8.48 -0.32
N TYR A 53 13.03 9.42 0.60
CA TYR A 53 11.77 9.52 1.36
C TYR A 53 10.58 9.92 0.48
N LEU A 54 10.79 10.76 -0.53
CA LEU A 54 9.75 11.11 -1.50
C LEU A 54 9.33 9.89 -2.34
N LEU A 55 10.29 9.11 -2.82
CA LEU A 55 10.03 7.87 -3.54
C LEU A 55 9.28 6.87 -2.64
N ALA A 56 9.74 6.69 -1.40
CA ALA A 56 9.12 5.81 -0.42
C ALA A 56 7.68 6.24 -0.09
N LEU A 57 7.43 7.54 0.09
CA LEU A 57 6.10 8.10 0.30
C LEU A 57 5.17 7.78 -0.89
N THR A 58 5.66 8.02 -2.10
CA THR A 58 4.87 7.80 -3.33
C THR A 58 4.51 6.32 -3.48
N TYR A 59 5.48 5.42 -3.27
CA TYR A 59 5.26 3.99 -3.33
C TYR A 59 4.30 3.50 -2.23
N ALA A 60 4.46 3.98 -1.00
CA ALA A 60 3.58 3.64 0.12
C ALA A 60 2.13 4.11 -0.13
N LEU A 61 1.96 5.31 -0.70
CA LEU A 61 0.63 5.82 -1.10
C LEU A 61 -0.01 4.93 -2.16
N ILE A 62 0.74 4.54 -3.19
CA ILE A 62 0.25 3.63 -4.23
C ILE A 62 -0.19 2.29 -3.61
N ILE A 63 0.64 1.69 -2.74
CA ILE A 63 0.30 0.44 -2.05
C ILE A 63 -0.98 0.60 -1.22
N TYR A 64 -1.09 1.67 -0.43
CA TYR A 64 -2.27 1.93 0.39
C TYR A 64 -3.54 2.03 -0.47
N TYR A 65 -3.51 2.85 -1.52
CA TYR A 65 -4.65 3.07 -2.39
C TYR A 65 -5.04 1.81 -3.15
N LEU A 66 -4.07 1.09 -3.73
CA LEU A 66 -4.33 -0.15 -4.44
C LEU A 66 -4.99 -1.17 -3.51
N ASN A 67 -4.45 -1.39 -2.32
CA ASN A 67 -5.03 -2.35 -1.37
C ASN A 67 -6.43 -1.94 -0.90
N ARG A 68 -6.68 -0.64 -0.70
CA ARG A 68 -8.03 -0.14 -0.37
C ARG A 68 -9.03 -0.36 -1.50
N ILE A 69 -8.60 -0.16 -2.75
CA ILE A 69 -9.43 -0.43 -3.94
C ILE A 69 -9.73 -1.93 -4.02
N HIS A 70 -8.72 -2.79 -3.91
CA HIS A 70 -8.90 -4.25 -3.93
C HIS A 70 -9.82 -4.73 -2.81
N TYR A 71 -9.69 -4.18 -1.61
CA TYR A 71 -10.60 -4.46 -0.50
C TYR A 71 -12.05 -4.11 -0.85
N ASN A 72 -12.29 -2.91 -1.38
CA ASN A 72 -13.62 -2.46 -1.74
C ASN A 72 -14.24 -3.30 -2.86
N ILE A 73 -13.46 -3.62 -3.91
CA ILE A 73 -13.90 -4.50 -5.00
C ILE A 73 -14.25 -5.88 -4.47
N CYS A 74 -13.37 -6.48 -3.66
CA CYS A 74 -13.57 -7.79 -3.06
C CYS A 74 -14.84 -7.83 -2.20
N LYS A 75 -15.09 -6.77 -1.42
CA LYS A 75 -16.27 -6.65 -0.58
C LYS A 75 -17.56 -6.41 -1.38
N ALA A 76 -17.48 -5.67 -2.49
CA ALA A 76 -18.60 -5.41 -3.38
C ALA A 76 -18.98 -6.64 -4.21
N ALA A 77 -18.00 -7.41 -4.68
CA ALA A 77 -18.21 -8.63 -5.47
C ALA A 77 -18.76 -9.81 -4.65
N LEU A 78 -18.55 -9.81 -3.33
CA LEU A 78 -19.04 -10.85 -2.41
C LEU A 78 -20.36 -10.48 -1.70
N ARG A 79 -21.00 -9.38 -2.13
CA ARG A 79 -22.29 -8.91 -1.63
C ARG A 79 -23.37 -9.30 -2.62
#